data_AF-A0A660YAF2-F1
#
_entry.id   AF-A0A660YAF2-F1
#
_cell.length_a   1.000
_cell.length_b   1.000
_cell.length_c   1.000
_cell.angle_alpha   90.00
_cell.angle_beta   90.00
_cell.angle_gamma   90.00
#
_symmetry.space_group_name_H-M   'P 1'
#
loop_
_entity.id
_entity.type
_entity.pdbx_description
1 polymer ?
#
loop_
_entity_poly.entity_id
_entity_poly.type
_entity_poly.pdbx_seq_one_letter_code
_entity_poly.pdbx_strand_id
1 'polypeptide(L)'
;MMWLVHLWLVLATPGHAGPYAIVVSEETLGMPEWAQVVEALKAKYKGKVFTYRTLVAEVKDSLRAFRPKYVCFVLRPPSEVRNYVGISINRLTRELDDDPYGDAIWGIVTGYTPEDALRLVSIDGFRVRKVLAGTSAGWLKYVKEGIATSESDYGKMWVKLPDGAIVDTTCPTDRTKFLIDLLNTNEFDMFITSGHGNVDMWQLHYPDPGLEGFFRSKEGRVYGDPYEGPDVYLNSTNPKIYFGLGNCYIGMIKDMNSMPLAWIHSGGAYMYTGYIMPEGPDSYQLGGMPAYFFVQDHYTWPEAFFANNQALLFDLKNDTPGTNPP
;
A
#
# COMPACT_ATOMS: atom_id res chain seq x y z
N MET A 1 -2.08 -35.06 47.84
CA MET A 1 -0.79 -34.33 47.67
C MET A 1 0.02 -35.17 46.69
N MET A 2 0.30 -34.83 45.44
CA MET A 2 0.47 -33.55 44.77
C MET A 2 0.19 -33.76 43.26
N TRP A 3 -0.68 -32.92 42.70
CA TRP A 3 -0.62 -32.26 41.39
C TRP A 3 -0.35 -33.07 40.10
N LEU A 4 -1.44 -33.32 39.36
CA LEU A 4 -1.46 -33.45 37.90
C LEU A 4 -1.15 -32.09 37.27
N VAL A 5 0.03 -31.94 36.68
CA VAL A 5 0.38 -30.79 35.83
C VAL A 5 -0.10 -31.11 34.41
N HIS A 6 -1.28 -30.60 34.04
CA HIS A 6 -1.66 -30.51 32.62
C HIS A 6 -0.92 -29.31 32.01
N LEU A 7 0.20 -29.60 31.34
CA LEU A 7 0.93 -28.64 30.54
C LEU A 7 0.15 -28.42 29.22
N TRP A 8 -0.75 -27.44 29.21
CA TRP A 8 -1.28 -26.90 27.96
C TRP A 8 -0.20 -26.04 27.30
N LEU A 9 0.67 -26.67 26.52
CA LEU A 9 1.47 -25.95 25.52
C LEU A 9 0.52 -25.52 24.41
N VAL A 10 -0.12 -24.36 24.60
CA VAL A 10 -0.64 -23.60 23.46
C VAL A 10 0.59 -23.06 22.75
N LEU A 11 1.08 -23.83 21.77
CA LEU A 11 1.89 -23.28 20.71
C LEU A 11 1.00 -22.28 19.97
N ALA A 12 1.02 -21.03 20.42
CA ALA A 12 0.49 -19.91 19.67
C ALA A 12 1.39 -19.78 18.42
N THR A 13 1.08 -20.55 17.39
CA THR A 13 1.43 -20.14 16.04
C THR A 13 0.82 -18.75 15.86
N PRO A 14 1.55 -17.74 15.38
CA PRO A 14 0.97 -16.49 14.91
C PRO A 14 0.25 -16.78 13.58
N GLY A 15 -0.74 -17.67 13.62
CA GLY A 15 -1.71 -17.85 12.57
C GLY A 15 -2.67 -16.68 12.64
N HIS A 16 -3.05 -16.14 11.48
CA HIS A 16 -4.07 -15.10 11.36
C HIS A 16 -5.31 -15.51 12.18
N ALA A 17 -5.53 -14.85 13.31
CA ALA A 17 -6.65 -15.14 14.19
C ALA A 17 -7.88 -14.41 13.62
N GLY A 18 -8.59 -15.07 12.71
CA GLY A 18 -9.90 -14.63 12.21
C GLY A 18 -10.28 -15.25 10.86
N PRO A 19 -11.58 -15.31 10.51
CA PRO A 19 -12.01 -15.83 9.21
C PRO A 19 -11.48 -14.97 8.06
N TYR A 20 -10.94 -15.62 7.02
CA TYR A 20 -10.34 -14.98 5.84
C TYR A 20 -11.17 -15.30 4.60
N ALA A 21 -11.70 -14.27 3.93
CA ALA A 21 -12.45 -14.40 2.68
C ALA A 21 -11.56 -14.05 1.48
N ILE A 22 -11.66 -14.85 0.42
CA ILE A 22 -11.02 -14.61 -0.87
C ILE A 22 -12.13 -14.38 -1.89
N VAL A 23 -12.21 -13.18 -2.46
CA VAL A 23 -13.23 -12.80 -3.43
C VAL A 23 -12.59 -12.70 -4.80
N VAL A 24 -13.16 -13.38 -5.81
CA VAL A 24 -12.63 -13.44 -7.18
C VAL A 24 -13.77 -13.62 -8.18
N SER A 25 -13.67 -13.11 -9.40
CA SER A 25 -14.68 -13.40 -10.42
C SER A 25 -14.61 -14.85 -10.89
N GLU A 26 -15.72 -15.40 -11.37
CA GLU A 26 -15.73 -16.72 -12.02
C GLU A 26 -14.81 -16.74 -13.26
N GLU A 27 -14.73 -15.63 -14.01
CA GLU A 27 -13.85 -15.50 -15.17
C GLU A 27 -12.37 -15.59 -14.77
N THR A 28 -11.94 -14.80 -13.79
CA THR A 28 -10.55 -14.78 -13.32
C THR A 28 -10.17 -16.09 -12.64
N LEU A 29 -11.07 -16.72 -11.88
CA LEU A 29 -10.84 -18.04 -11.30
C LEU A 29 -10.73 -19.14 -12.37
N GLY A 30 -11.35 -18.97 -13.54
CA GLY A 30 -11.24 -19.88 -14.67
C GLY A 30 -9.88 -19.85 -15.38
N MET A 31 -9.05 -18.84 -15.12
CA MET A 31 -7.70 -18.72 -15.69
C MET A 31 -6.68 -19.45 -14.81
N PRO A 32 -5.95 -20.46 -15.32
CA PRO A 32 -5.05 -21.29 -14.50
C PRO A 32 -4.03 -20.49 -13.67
N GLU A 33 -3.46 -19.43 -14.24
CA GLU A 33 -2.43 -18.60 -13.62
C GLU A 33 -3.01 -17.79 -12.44
N TRP A 34 -4.25 -17.30 -12.56
CA TRP A 34 -4.94 -16.58 -11.48
C TRP A 34 -5.54 -17.53 -10.44
N ALA A 35 -6.00 -18.71 -10.85
CA ALA A 35 -6.42 -19.76 -9.94
C ALA A 35 -5.29 -20.16 -8.97
N GLN A 36 -4.04 -20.17 -9.46
CA GLN A 36 -2.87 -20.41 -8.61
C GLN A 36 -2.71 -19.35 -7.50
N VAL A 37 -3.00 -18.07 -7.78
CA VAL A 37 -2.99 -17.01 -6.77
C VAL A 37 -4.04 -17.27 -5.68
N VAL A 38 -5.25 -17.66 -6.10
CA VAL A 38 -6.35 -18.01 -5.18
C VAL A 38 -5.99 -19.23 -4.33
N GLU A 39 -5.40 -20.28 -4.92
CA GLU A 39 -4.95 -21.46 -4.17
C GLU A 39 -3.82 -21.14 -3.19
N ALA A 40 -2.87 -20.28 -3.56
CA ALA A 40 -1.82 -19.82 -2.64
C ALA A 40 -2.41 -19.08 -1.43
N LEU A 41 -3.39 -18.20 -1.63
CA LEU A 41 -4.11 -17.52 -0.55
C LEU A 41 -4.89 -18.50 0.33
N LYS A 42 -5.62 -19.46 -0.26
CA LYS A 42 -6.34 -20.50 0.48
C LYS A 42 -5.38 -21.32 1.34
N ALA A 43 -4.24 -21.76 0.78
CA ALA A 43 -3.27 -22.55 1.50
C ALA A 43 -2.65 -21.77 2.67
N LYS A 44 -2.29 -20.51 2.43
CA LYS A 44 -1.63 -19.65 3.43
C LYS A 44 -2.54 -19.26 4.59
N TYR A 45 -3.78 -18.85 4.29
CA TYR A 45 -4.69 -18.29 5.29
C TYR A 45 -5.85 -19.21 5.67
N LYS A 46 -5.94 -20.41 5.07
CA LYS A 46 -7.09 -21.32 5.21
C LYS A 46 -8.40 -20.61 4.87
N GLY A 47 -8.34 -19.70 3.89
CA GLY A 47 -9.43 -18.81 3.53
C GLY A 47 -10.55 -19.51 2.76
N LYS A 48 -11.76 -18.94 2.83
CA LYS A 48 -12.92 -19.37 2.05
C LYS A 48 -13.05 -18.54 0.77
N VAL A 49 -13.24 -19.20 -0.37
CA VAL A 49 -13.44 -18.53 -1.66
C VAL A 49 -14.91 -18.16 -1.85
N PHE A 50 -15.14 -16.96 -2.35
CA PHE A 50 -16.43 -16.43 -2.78
C PHE A 50 -16.28 -15.93 -4.21
N THR A 51 -17.18 -16.38 -5.09
CA THR A 51 -17.16 -16.01 -6.51
C THR A 51 -18.31 -15.09 -6.86
N TYR A 52 -18.08 -14.16 -7.78
CA TYR A 52 -19.10 -13.33 -8.41
C TYR A 52 -19.00 -13.42 -9.93
N ARG A 53 -20.09 -13.06 -10.62
CA ARG A 53 -20.13 -13.08 -12.09
C ARG A 53 -19.91 -11.72 -12.71
N THR A 54 -20.60 -10.70 -12.19
CA THR A 54 -20.62 -9.37 -12.80
C THR A 54 -20.07 -8.31 -11.85
N LEU A 55 -20.53 -8.28 -10.60
CA LEU A 55 -20.16 -7.27 -9.62
C LEU A 55 -19.76 -7.89 -8.29
N VAL A 56 -18.75 -7.31 -7.64
CA VAL A 56 -18.32 -7.68 -6.28
C VAL A 56 -19.45 -7.58 -5.25
N ALA A 57 -20.49 -6.80 -5.50
CA ALA A 57 -21.65 -6.68 -4.63
C ALA A 57 -22.46 -7.99 -4.50
N GLU A 58 -22.37 -8.90 -5.48
CA GLU A 58 -23.08 -10.18 -5.47
C GLU A 58 -22.69 -11.07 -4.27
N VAL A 59 -21.49 -10.91 -3.73
CA VAL A 59 -21.03 -11.71 -2.59
C VAL A 59 -21.46 -11.13 -1.23
N LYS A 60 -22.13 -9.96 -1.20
CA LYS A 60 -22.45 -9.24 0.05
C LYS A 60 -23.11 -10.13 1.10
N ASP A 61 -24.24 -10.77 0.78
CA ASP A 61 -25.00 -11.58 1.75
C ASP A 61 -24.20 -12.79 2.25
N SER A 62 -23.40 -13.38 1.36
CA SER A 62 -22.52 -14.50 1.71
C SER A 62 -21.36 -14.07 2.61
N LEU A 63 -20.82 -12.86 2.41
CA LEU A 63 -19.81 -12.27 3.28
C LEU A 63 -20.41 -11.86 4.64
N ARG A 64 -21.62 -11.26 4.67
CA ARG A 64 -22.38 -10.97 5.91
C ARG A 64 -22.54 -12.23 6.76
N ALA A 65 -22.97 -13.33 6.13
CA ALA A 65 -23.13 -14.60 6.82
C ALA A 65 -21.81 -15.18 7.34
N PHE A 66 -20.70 -14.96 6.63
CA PHE A 66 -19.38 -15.48 6.98
C PHE A 66 -18.64 -14.66 8.04
N ARG A 67 -18.94 -13.36 8.16
CA ARG A 67 -18.30 -12.40 9.10
C ARG A 67 -16.77 -12.44 9.02
N PRO A 68 -16.18 -12.17 7.84
CA PRO A 68 -14.74 -12.18 7.67
C PRO A 68 -14.08 -11.10 8.53
N LYS A 69 -12.94 -11.43 9.16
CA LYS A 69 -12.04 -10.42 9.70
C LYS A 69 -11.16 -9.82 8.59
N TYR A 70 -10.81 -10.65 7.61
CA TYR A 70 -9.99 -10.27 6.46
C TYR A 70 -10.70 -10.59 5.15
N VAL A 71 -10.66 -9.66 4.18
CA VAL A 71 -11.18 -9.87 2.83
C VAL A 71 -10.12 -9.52 1.79
N CYS A 72 -9.74 -10.48 0.97
CA CYS A 72 -8.80 -10.29 -0.13
C CYS A 72 -9.53 -10.38 -1.47
N PHE A 73 -9.51 -9.30 -2.24
CA PHE A 73 -10.07 -9.25 -3.59
C PHE A 73 -8.99 -9.55 -4.61
N VAL A 74 -9.09 -10.67 -5.33
CA VAL A 74 -8.18 -11.01 -6.43
C VAL A 74 -8.79 -10.48 -7.72
N LEU A 75 -8.17 -9.45 -8.29
CA LEU A 75 -8.71 -8.71 -9.44
C LEU A 75 -7.68 -8.59 -10.56
N ARG A 76 -8.09 -8.88 -11.79
CA ARG A 76 -7.26 -8.75 -12.99
C ARG A 76 -7.31 -7.33 -13.57
N PRO A 77 -6.17 -6.69 -13.83
CA PRO A 77 -6.14 -5.39 -14.47
C PRO A 77 -6.16 -5.49 -16.01
N PRO A 78 -6.51 -4.39 -16.71
CA PRO A 78 -7.15 -3.22 -16.13
C PRO A 78 -8.65 -3.46 -15.93
N SER A 79 -9.25 -4.49 -16.53
CA SER A 79 -10.71 -4.65 -16.65
C SER A 79 -11.45 -4.73 -15.32
N GLU A 80 -10.93 -5.45 -14.34
CA GLU A 80 -11.60 -5.64 -13.03
C GLU A 80 -11.14 -4.65 -11.97
N VAL A 81 -10.01 -3.96 -12.21
CA VAL A 81 -9.46 -2.94 -11.30
C VAL A 81 -9.82 -1.52 -11.75
N ARG A 82 -10.48 -1.38 -12.90
CA ARG A 82 -10.83 -0.08 -13.48
C ARG A 82 -11.81 0.68 -12.60
N ASN A 83 -11.66 2.00 -12.59
CA ASN A 83 -12.60 3.04 -12.16
C ASN A 83 -13.69 2.59 -11.15
N TYR A 84 -13.57 3.06 -9.91
CA TYR A 84 -14.57 2.92 -8.83
C TYR A 84 -14.71 1.54 -8.19
N VAL A 85 -14.04 0.47 -8.66
CA VAL A 85 -14.10 -0.83 -7.96
C VAL A 85 -13.65 -0.71 -6.50
N GLY A 86 -12.62 0.10 -6.22
CA GLY A 86 -12.17 0.39 -4.86
C GLY A 86 -13.23 1.07 -4.00
N ILE A 87 -14.07 1.93 -4.59
CA ILE A 87 -15.21 2.57 -3.91
C ILE A 87 -16.31 1.54 -3.64
N SER A 88 -16.62 0.69 -4.61
CA SER A 88 -17.60 -0.40 -4.43
C SER A 88 -17.16 -1.38 -3.35
N ILE A 89 -15.87 -1.75 -3.31
CA ILE A 89 -15.28 -2.60 -2.27
C ILE A 89 -15.31 -1.90 -0.91
N ASN A 90 -14.91 -0.61 -0.86
CA ASN A 90 -14.95 0.15 0.38
C ASN A 90 -16.37 0.22 0.95
N ARG A 91 -17.39 0.47 0.13
CA ARG A 91 -18.80 0.44 0.55
C ARG A 91 -19.24 -0.94 0.99
N LEU A 92 -18.97 -1.97 0.19
CA LEU A 92 -19.31 -3.36 0.50
C LEU A 92 -18.80 -3.80 1.88
N THR A 93 -17.54 -3.46 2.19
CA THR A 93 -16.85 -3.86 3.43
C THR A 93 -17.23 -3.03 4.66
N ARG A 94 -18.15 -2.07 4.51
CA ARG A 94 -18.76 -1.27 5.59
C ARG A 94 -20.25 -1.57 5.77
N GLU A 95 -20.79 -2.50 4.99
CA GLU A 95 -22.20 -2.88 5.00
C GLU A 95 -22.37 -4.39 5.29
N LEU A 96 -21.34 -5.01 5.89
CA LEU A 96 -21.37 -6.41 6.31
C LEU A 96 -22.09 -6.60 7.65
N ASP A 97 -22.16 -5.55 8.47
CA ASP A 97 -23.15 -5.43 9.53
C ASP A 97 -23.92 -4.09 9.46
N ASP A 98 -24.53 -3.68 10.57
CA ASP A 98 -25.45 -2.53 10.64
C ASP A 98 -24.83 -1.32 11.38
N ASP A 99 -23.58 -1.44 11.84
CA ASP A 99 -22.86 -0.37 12.51
C ASP A 99 -22.14 0.56 11.49
N PRO A 100 -21.68 1.77 11.90
CA PRO A 100 -21.11 2.73 10.96
C PRO A 100 -19.63 2.49 10.63
N TYR A 101 -18.99 1.48 11.23
CA TYR A 101 -17.58 1.18 11.17
C TYR A 101 -17.25 0.23 10.00
N GLY A 102 -15.96 0.02 9.76
CA GLY A 102 -15.53 -0.98 8.77
C GLY A 102 -15.59 -2.38 9.39
N ASP A 103 -16.14 -3.33 8.63
CA ASP A 103 -16.38 -4.69 9.13
C ASP A 103 -15.18 -5.63 8.99
N ALA A 104 -14.24 -5.30 8.09
CA ALA A 104 -13.11 -6.15 7.78
C ALA A 104 -11.87 -5.35 7.34
N ILE A 105 -10.69 -5.91 7.61
CA ILE A 105 -9.44 -5.46 7.00
C ILE A 105 -9.38 -6.04 5.59
N TRP A 106 -9.21 -5.20 4.57
CA TRP A 106 -9.27 -5.66 3.19
C TRP A 106 -8.15 -5.10 2.31
N GLY A 107 -7.92 -5.77 1.19
CA GLY A 107 -6.97 -5.36 0.17
C GLY A 107 -7.25 -6.00 -1.18
N ILE A 108 -6.62 -5.45 -2.22
CA ILE A 108 -6.68 -5.99 -3.59
C ILE A 108 -5.34 -6.65 -3.90
N VAL A 109 -5.38 -7.90 -4.35
CA VAL A 109 -4.26 -8.60 -4.98
C VAL A 109 -4.42 -8.51 -6.49
N THR A 110 -3.43 -7.89 -7.13
CA THR A 110 -3.37 -7.67 -8.57
C THR A 110 -1.91 -7.57 -9.02
N GLY A 111 -1.65 -7.41 -10.30
CA GLY A 111 -0.28 -7.29 -10.83
C GLY A 111 -0.29 -6.97 -12.31
N TYR A 112 0.84 -6.48 -12.84
CA TYR A 112 0.98 -6.30 -14.29
C TYR A 112 0.86 -7.65 -15.00
N THR A 113 1.38 -8.71 -14.38
CA THR A 113 1.16 -10.10 -14.77
C THR A 113 0.55 -10.95 -13.62
N PRO A 114 0.03 -12.16 -13.88
CA PRO A 114 -0.40 -13.08 -12.82
C PRO A 114 0.75 -13.48 -11.87
N GLU A 115 1.99 -13.58 -12.37
CA GLU A 115 3.17 -13.92 -11.56
C GLU A 115 3.48 -12.84 -10.52
N ASP A 116 3.23 -11.56 -10.86
CA ASP A 116 3.31 -10.48 -9.89
C ASP A 116 2.32 -10.70 -8.75
N ALA A 117 1.06 -10.97 -9.06
CA ALA A 117 0.03 -11.24 -8.06
C ALA A 117 0.37 -12.46 -7.19
N LEU A 118 0.92 -13.53 -7.80
CA LEU A 118 1.39 -14.71 -7.07
C LEU A 118 2.56 -14.39 -6.14
N ARG A 119 3.50 -13.56 -6.58
CA ARG A 119 4.62 -13.07 -5.77
C ARG A 119 4.11 -12.30 -4.56
N LEU A 120 3.12 -11.41 -4.73
CA LEU A 120 2.53 -10.64 -3.62
C LEU A 120 2.03 -11.54 -2.49
N VAL A 121 1.29 -12.61 -2.82
CA VAL A 121 0.68 -13.47 -1.79
C VAL A 121 1.67 -14.41 -1.13
N SER A 122 2.82 -14.64 -1.78
CA SER A 122 3.90 -15.52 -1.31
C SER A 122 4.85 -14.86 -0.32
N ILE A 123 4.75 -13.54 -0.09
CA ILE A 123 5.60 -12.82 0.87
C ILE A 123 5.44 -13.39 2.29
N ASP A 124 6.52 -13.52 3.04
CA ASP A 124 6.46 -13.87 4.47
C ASP A 124 7.53 -13.12 5.27
N GLY A 125 7.26 -12.88 6.55
CA GLY A 125 8.22 -12.28 7.49
C GLY A 125 8.67 -10.85 7.17
N PHE A 126 8.01 -10.14 6.25
CA PHE A 126 8.39 -8.79 5.84
C PHE A 126 8.25 -7.78 7.00
N ARG A 127 9.27 -6.93 7.16
CA ARG A 127 9.32 -5.86 8.16
C ARG A 127 9.98 -4.64 7.57
N VAL A 128 9.41 -3.47 7.82
CA VAL A 128 10.03 -2.19 7.45
C VAL A 128 11.11 -1.84 8.46
N ARG A 129 12.34 -1.63 8.00
CA ARG A 129 13.49 -1.21 8.82
C ARG A 129 14.15 0.03 8.26
N LYS A 130 14.33 0.09 6.95
CA LYS A 130 14.97 1.19 6.23
C LYS A 130 13.98 1.89 5.31
N VAL A 131 13.78 3.18 5.51
CA VAL A 131 12.78 3.98 4.75
C VAL A 131 13.47 4.99 3.86
N LEU A 132 12.99 5.12 2.62
CA LEU A 132 13.32 6.23 1.73
C LEU A 132 12.08 7.11 1.57
N ALA A 133 12.23 8.42 1.67
CA ALA A 133 11.17 9.38 1.43
C ALA A 133 11.64 10.45 0.44
N GLY A 134 10.88 10.63 -0.64
CA GLY A 134 11.04 11.72 -1.62
C GLY A 134 10.52 13.07 -1.13
N THR A 135 9.96 13.10 0.08
CA THR A 135 9.41 14.27 0.79
C THR A 135 10.00 14.35 2.20
N SER A 136 9.86 15.51 2.85
CA SER A 136 10.27 15.80 4.23
C SER A 136 9.41 15.05 5.27
N ALA A 137 9.29 13.73 5.11
CA ALA A 137 8.51 12.86 5.97
C ALA A 137 9.11 12.85 7.39
N GLY A 138 8.36 13.40 8.36
CA GLY A 138 8.76 13.52 9.76
C GLY A 138 8.89 12.21 10.54
N TRP A 139 8.96 11.06 9.84
CA TRP A 139 8.92 9.72 10.43
C TRP A 139 10.29 9.02 10.53
N LEU A 140 11.38 9.65 10.07
CA LEU A 140 12.74 9.09 10.22
C LEU A 140 13.10 8.73 11.66
N LYS A 141 12.56 9.46 12.65
CA LYS A 141 12.81 9.20 14.07
C LYS A 141 12.20 7.89 14.60
N TYR A 142 11.21 7.34 13.91
CA TYR A 142 10.51 6.12 14.31
C TYR A 142 11.04 4.86 13.62
N VAL A 143 11.94 5.01 12.66
CA VAL A 143 12.51 3.88 11.91
C VAL A 143 13.96 3.65 12.30
N LYS A 144 14.45 2.44 12.02
CA LYS A 144 15.82 2.05 12.37
C LYS A 144 16.83 2.89 11.59
N GLU A 145 16.65 2.97 10.28
CA GLU A 145 17.51 3.67 9.33
C GLU A 145 16.64 4.33 8.25
N GLY A 146 17.16 5.35 7.58
CA GLY A 146 16.41 5.92 6.47
C GLY A 146 16.97 7.22 5.92
N ILE A 147 16.37 7.64 4.81
CA ILE A 147 16.72 8.87 4.10
C ILE A 147 15.42 9.59 3.77
N ALA A 148 15.35 10.89 4.03
CA ALA A 148 14.27 11.75 3.56
C ALA A 148 14.85 12.95 2.80
N THR A 149 14.24 13.33 1.69
CA THR A 149 14.64 14.51 0.90
C THR A 149 13.52 15.55 0.88
N SER A 150 13.84 16.83 0.78
CA SER A 150 12.80 17.87 0.69
C SER A 150 12.26 18.01 -0.72
N GLU A 151 10.95 18.03 -0.89
CA GLU A 151 10.28 18.31 -2.19
C GLU A 151 10.18 19.81 -2.50
N SER A 152 10.39 20.68 -1.52
CA SER A 152 10.28 22.14 -1.68
C SER A 152 11.61 22.88 -1.55
N ASP A 153 12.61 22.27 -0.90
CA ASP A 153 13.94 22.86 -0.71
C ASP A 153 14.99 22.06 -1.51
N TYR A 154 15.61 22.68 -2.51
CA TYR A 154 16.65 22.02 -3.29
C TYR A 154 17.83 21.55 -2.44
N GLY A 155 18.31 20.36 -2.78
CA GLY A 155 19.54 19.80 -2.22
C GLY A 155 19.47 19.48 -0.73
N LYS A 156 18.29 19.46 -0.11
CA LYS A 156 18.11 19.20 1.31
C LYS A 156 17.74 17.74 1.58
N MET A 157 18.47 17.10 2.49
CA MET A 157 18.27 15.70 2.87
C MET A 157 18.55 15.46 4.35
N TRP A 158 17.89 14.46 4.91
CA TRP A 158 18.12 13.93 6.26
C TRP A 158 18.44 12.45 6.18
N VAL A 159 19.44 12.00 6.93
CA VAL A 159 19.83 10.59 7.02
C VAL A 159 19.74 10.12 8.46
N LYS A 160 18.95 9.08 8.70
CA LYS A 160 18.90 8.33 9.96
C LYS A 160 19.91 7.18 9.90
N LEU A 161 20.93 7.26 10.75
CA LEU A 161 21.99 6.27 10.88
C LEU A 161 21.59 5.12 11.84
N PRO A 162 22.24 3.94 11.74
CA PRO A 162 21.94 2.80 12.61
C PRO A 162 22.08 3.05 14.12
N ASP A 163 22.91 4.01 14.51
CA ASP A 163 23.13 4.41 15.90
C ASP A 163 22.02 5.33 16.46
N GLY A 164 21.06 5.70 15.62
CA GLY A 164 19.95 6.56 15.98
C GLY A 164 20.15 8.04 15.64
N ALA A 165 21.33 8.48 15.21
CA ALA A 165 21.55 9.87 14.82
C ALA A 165 20.76 10.23 13.55
N ILE A 166 20.19 11.43 13.52
CA ILE A 166 19.64 12.03 12.30
C ILE A 166 20.56 13.18 11.92
N VAL A 167 21.10 13.12 10.71
CA VAL A 167 22.05 14.10 10.19
C VAL A 167 21.43 14.84 9.02
N ASP A 168 21.41 16.16 9.13
CA ASP A 168 21.08 17.09 8.06
C ASP A 168 22.27 17.16 7.09
N THR A 169 22.00 16.93 5.81
CA THR A 169 23.02 16.87 4.76
C THR A 169 22.42 17.28 3.42
N THR A 170 23.20 17.13 2.35
CA THR A 170 22.79 17.51 0.99
C THR A 170 22.62 16.35 0.03
N CYS A 171 21.72 16.54 -0.93
CA CYS A 171 21.55 15.69 -2.10
C CYS A 171 21.69 16.54 -3.38
N PRO A 172 21.70 15.94 -4.59
CA PRO A 172 21.65 16.71 -5.84
C PRO A 172 20.38 17.59 -5.93
N THR A 173 20.45 18.64 -6.75
CA THR A 173 19.28 19.49 -7.07
C THR A 173 18.18 18.66 -7.71
N ASP A 174 18.49 17.95 -8.80
CA ASP A 174 17.60 16.96 -9.39
C ASP A 174 17.78 15.61 -8.69
N ARG A 175 16.82 15.24 -7.85
CA ARG A 175 16.88 14.00 -7.06
C ARG A 175 16.44 12.77 -7.85
N THR A 176 16.02 12.90 -9.12
CA THR A 176 15.42 11.80 -9.90
C THR A 176 16.33 10.57 -9.97
N LYS A 177 17.53 10.74 -10.52
CA LYS A 177 18.49 9.63 -10.62
C LYS A 177 18.93 9.16 -9.25
N PHE A 178 19.15 10.08 -8.31
CA PHE A 178 19.58 9.77 -6.95
C PHE A 178 18.61 8.82 -6.22
N LEU A 179 17.31 9.12 -6.25
CA LEU A 179 16.28 8.30 -5.62
C LEU A 179 16.15 6.94 -6.32
N ILE A 180 16.24 6.89 -7.66
CA ILE A 180 16.21 5.61 -8.39
C ILE A 180 17.42 4.74 -8.10
N ASP A 181 18.62 5.32 -8.07
CA ASP A 181 19.84 4.60 -7.72
C ASP A 181 19.71 4.01 -6.30
N LEU A 182 19.20 4.79 -5.34
CA LEU A 182 18.95 4.32 -3.98
C LEU A 182 17.95 3.16 -3.95
N LEU A 183 16.83 3.24 -4.67
CA LEU A 183 15.86 2.15 -4.74
C LEU A 183 16.44 0.90 -5.40
N ASN A 184 17.26 1.07 -6.44
CA ASN A 184 17.96 -0.02 -7.13
C ASN A 184 19.01 -0.73 -6.26
N THR A 185 19.44 -0.15 -5.13
CA THR A 185 20.28 -0.87 -4.15
C THR A 185 19.55 -2.05 -3.50
N ASN A 186 18.22 -2.09 -3.57
CA ASN A 186 17.38 -3.09 -2.93
C ASN A 186 17.46 -3.10 -1.39
N GLU A 187 17.86 -1.97 -0.78
CA GLU A 187 18.01 -1.87 0.67
C GLU A 187 16.82 -1.21 1.38
N PHE A 188 15.92 -0.55 0.66
CA PHE A 188 14.83 0.22 1.24
C PHE A 188 13.52 -0.57 1.25
N ASP A 189 12.94 -0.74 2.43
CA ASP A 189 11.71 -1.51 2.67
C ASP A 189 10.45 -0.66 2.46
N MET A 190 10.60 0.65 2.31
CA MET A 190 9.49 1.57 2.07
C MET A 190 9.96 2.76 1.26
N PHE A 191 9.14 3.19 0.31
CA PHE A 191 9.31 4.44 -0.42
C PHE A 191 8.07 5.32 -0.23
N ILE A 192 8.29 6.54 0.28
CA ILE A 192 7.23 7.52 0.57
C ILE A 192 7.35 8.69 -0.39
N THR A 193 6.25 9.06 -1.04
CA THR A 193 6.17 10.22 -1.94
C THR A 193 5.13 11.23 -1.42
N SER A 194 5.16 12.46 -1.93
CA SER A 194 4.16 13.50 -1.70
C SER A 194 4.16 14.52 -2.84
N GLY A 195 3.26 15.51 -2.81
CA GLY A 195 3.15 16.50 -3.87
C GLY A 195 2.39 16.01 -5.10
N HIS A 196 2.64 16.63 -6.27
CA HIS A 196 1.81 16.36 -7.44
C HIS A 196 2.01 14.95 -8.01
N GLY A 197 0.89 14.30 -8.31
CA GLY A 197 0.86 13.00 -8.97
C GLY A 197 -0.31 12.89 -9.93
N ASN A 198 -0.26 11.84 -10.74
CA ASN A 198 -1.33 11.36 -11.59
C ASN A 198 -1.25 9.84 -11.72
N VAL A 199 -2.12 9.24 -12.52
CA VAL A 199 -2.18 7.79 -12.74
C VAL A 199 -0.86 7.16 -13.19
N ASP A 200 0.01 7.92 -13.86
CA ASP A 200 1.24 7.45 -14.49
C ASP A 200 2.49 8.30 -14.15
N MET A 201 2.39 9.20 -13.16
CA MET A 201 3.46 10.14 -12.85
C MET A 201 3.44 10.61 -11.38
N TRP A 202 4.63 10.84 -10.83
CA TRP A 202 4.87 11.63 -9.62
C TRP A 202 5.93 12.71 -9.91
N GLN A 203 5.64 13.95 -9.53
CA GLN A 203 6.51 15.11 -9.68
C GLN A 203 7.36 15.30 -8.43
N LEU A 204 8.68 15.42 -8.58
CA LEU A 204 9.59 15.44 -7.43
C LEU A 204 9.57 16.77 -6.68
N HIS A 205 9.56 17.89 -7.42
CA HIS A 205 9.57 19.22 -6.83
C HIS A 205 8.14 19.73 -6.62
N TYR A 206 7.90 20.48 -5.54
CA TYR A 206 6.61 21.06 -5.21
C TYR A 206 6.75 22.55 -4.85
N PRO A 207 5.87 23.45 -5.36
CA PRO A 207 4.64 23.14 -6.11
C PRO A 207 4.83 22.93 -7.62
N ASP A 208 5.83 23.54 -8.24
CA ASP A 208 6.09 23.40 -9.68
C ASP A 208 7.21 22.37 -9.94
N PRO A 209 7.37 21.81 -11.16
CA PRO A 209 8.43 20.85 -11.45
C PRO A 209 9.86 21.36 -11.21
N GLY A 210 10.08 22.66 -11.34
CA GLY A 210 11.37 23.30 -11.04
C GLY A 210 12.53 22.72 -11.86
N LEU A 211 13.65 22.49 -11.17
CA LEU A 211 14.87 21.89 -11.71
C LEU A 211 15.01 20.40 -11.38
N GLU A 212 13.90 19.72 -11.14
CA GLU A 212 13.86 18.27 -10.91
C GLU A 212 13.01 17.57 -11.96
N GLY A 213 13.15 16.25 -12.00
CA GLY A 213 12.39 15.39 -12.87
C GLY A 213 11.13 14.79 -12.25
N PHE A 214 10.73 13.67 -12.84
CA PHE A 214 9.54 12.91 -12.50
C PHE A 214 9.89 11.45 -12.29
N PHE A 215 9.07 10.75 -11.51
CA PHE A 215 8.92 9.31 -11.69
C PHE A 215 7.71 9.09 -12.59
N ARG A 216 7.84 8.17 -13.54
CA ARG A 216 6.80 7.84 -14.51
C ARG A 216 6.62 6.34 -14.62
N SER A 217 5.46 5.93 -15.14
CA SER A 217 5.17 4.54 -15.43
C SER A 217 4.73 4.30 -16.87
N LYS A 218 5.28 3.26 -17.49
CA LYS A 218 4.91 2.81 -18.83
C LYS A 218 5.26 1.34 -19.00
N GLU A 219 4.37 0.57 -19.64
CA GLU A 219 4.60 -0.85 -19.97
C GLU A 219 5.03 -1.69 -18.74
N GLY A 220 4.40 -1.45 -17.59
CA GLY A 220 4.72 -2.15 -16.34
C GLY A 220 6.05 -1.72 -15.70
N ARG A 221 6.70 -0.67 -16.21
CA ARG A 221 7.99 -0.20 -15.71
C ARG A 221 7.89 1.17 -15.08
N VAL A 222 8.54 1.34 -13.94
CA VAL A 222 8.80 2.65 -13.33
C VAL A 222 10.15 3.15 -13.85
N TYR A 223 10.21 4.41 -14.23
CA TYR A 223 11.44 5.08 -14.62
C TYR A 223 11.43 6.51 -14.13
N GLY A 224 12.62 7.06 -13.95
CA GLY A 224 12.85 8.46 -13.66
C GLY A 224 13.08 9.17 -14.98
N ASP A 225 12.45 10.32 -15.12
CA ASP A 225 12.57 11.28 -16.22
C ASP A 225 13.24 12.52 -15.63
N PRO A 226 14.59 12.57 -15.56
CA PRO A 226 15.32 13.66 -14.92
C PRO A 226 15.08 15.00 -15.63
N TYR A 227 15.34 16.11 -14.95
CA TYR A 227 15.26 17.45 -15.54
C TYR A 227 16.15 17.57 -16.79
N GLU A 228 17.34 16.96 -16.73
CA GLU A 228 18.25 16.83 -17.86
C GLU A 228 18.86 15.42 -17.93
N GLY A 229 19.00 14.90 -19.14
CA GLY A 229 19.63 13.61 -19.41
C GLY A 229 18.63 12.51 -19.78
N PRO A 230 19.11 11.25 -19.86
CA PRO A 230 18.26 10.13 -20.26
C PRO A 230 17.41 9.61 -19.09
N ASP A 231 16.30 8.96 -19.43
CA ASP A 231 15.50 8.20 -18.49
C ASP A 231 16.33 7.14 -17.74
N VAL A 232 16.03 6.94 -16.45
CA VAL A 232 16.70 5.96 -15.59
C VAL A 232 15.68 4.96 -15.06
N TYR A 233 15.84 3.69 -15.40
CA TYR A 233 14.86 2.67 -15.00
C TYR A 233 15.03 2.21 -13.56
N LEU A 234 13.90 2.08 -12.86
CA LEU A 234 13.81 1.38 -11.59
C LEU A 234 13.63 -0.12 -11.85
N ASN A 235 14.53 -0.93 -11.30
CA ASN A 235 14.51 -2.39 -11.36
C ASN A 235 14.84 -2.93 -9.97
N SER A 236 13.89 -2.79 -9.04
CA SER A 236 14.06 -3.19 -7.66
C SER A 236 13.30 -4.48 -7.36
N THR A 237 13.93 -5.39 -6.62
CA THR A 237 13.44 -6.76 -6.37
C THR A 237 13.21 -7.05 -4.89
N ASN A 238 13.77 -6.27 -3.97
CA ASN A 238 13.48 -6.45 -2.54
C ASN A 238 12.01 -6.11 -2.25
N PRO A 239 11.35 -6.83 -1.33
CA PRO A 239 10.02 -6.46 -0.90
C PRO A 239 10.01 -5.05 -0.30
N LYS A 240 9.04 -4.23 -0.71
CA LYS A 240 8.83 -2.90 -0.12
C LYS A 240 7.38 -2.46 -0.12
N ILE A 241 7.09 -1.44 0.68
CA ILE A 241 5.84 -0.68 0.62
C ILE A 241 6.05 0.55 -0.26
N TYR A 242 5.22 0.75 -1.27
CA TYR A 242 5.09 2.06 -1.91
C TYR A 242 3.96 2.84 -1.26
N PHE A 243 4.28 4.01 -0.71
CA PHE A 243 3.35 4.88 -0.01
C PHE A 243 3.22 6.22 -0.73
N GLY A 244 2.25 6.27 -1.65
CA GLY A 244 1.83 7.45 -2.40
C GLY A 244 1.01 8.42 -1.56
N LEU A 245 1.58 8.90 -0.46
CA LEU A 245 1.01 9.97 0.36
C LEU A 245 0.92 11.24 -0.51
N GLY A 246 -0.06 12.12 -0.33
CA GLY A 246 -0.05 13.44 -0.99
C GLY A 246 -0.32 13.46 -2.51
N ASN A 247 -0.34 12.31 -3.19
CA ASN A 247 -0.36 12.25 -4.65
C ASN A 247 -1.75 11.96 -5.21
N CYS A 248 -2.30 12.93 -5.96
CA CYS A 248 -3.55 12.76 -6.71
C CYS A 248 -3.50 11.55 -7.66
N TYR A 249 -4.56 10.74 -7.65
CA TYR A 249 -4.78 9.61 -8.58
C TYR A 249 -3.68 8.53 -8.64
N ILE A 250 -2.61 8.59 -7.85
CA ILE A 250 -1.48 7.67 -7.98
C ILE A 250 -1.86 6.22 -7.65
N GLY A 251 -2.93 5.99 -6.89
CA GLY A 251 -3.49 4.68 -6.62
C GLY A 251 -4.47 4.15 -7.67
N MET A 252 -4.82 4.97 -8.66
CA MET A 252 -5.81 4.60 -9.67
C MET A 252 -5.18 3.75 -10.78
N ILE A 253 -5.72 2.54 -10.99
CA ILE A 253 -5.40 1.72 -12.17
C ILE A 253 -6.38 2.09 -13.29
N LYS A 254 -5.95 2.98 -14.16
CA LYS A 254 -6.71 3.41 -15.35
C LYS A 254 -6.51 2.44 -16.51
N ASP A 255 -5.28 1.98 -16.69
CA ASP A 255 -4.82 1.06 -17.73
C ASP A 255 -3.50 0.39 -17.32
N MET A 256 -2.89 -0.38 -18.22
CA MET A 256 -1.65 -1.14 -17.95
C MET A 256 -0.41 -0.26 -17.73
N ASN A 257 -0.46 1.05 -18.01
CA ASN A 257 0.64 1.99 -17.75
C ASN A 257 0.54 2.67 -16.39
N SER A 258 -0.47 2.34 -15.57
CA SER A 258 -0.67 3.02 -14.28
C SER A 258 0.40 2.65 -13.25
N MET A 259 0.74 3.61 -12.38
CA MET A 259 1.76 3.53 -11.34
C MET A 259 1.66 2.27 -10.46
N PRO A 260 0.47 1.85 -9.96
CA PRO A 260 0.38 0.67 -9.09
C PRO A 260 0.92 -0.60 -9.76
N LEU A 261 0.60 -0.81 -11.05
CA LEU A 261 1.04 -2.00 -11.78
C LEU A 261 2.56 -1.96 -12.04
N ALA A 262 3.08 -0.78 -12.39
CA ALA A 262 4.50 -0.60 -12.64
C ALA A 262 5.35 -0.75 -11.37
N TRP A 263 4.88 -0.22 -10.24
CA TRP A 263 5.54 -0.38 -8.94
C TRP A 263 5.50 -1.80 -8.44
N ILE A 264 4.38 -2.51 -8.64
CA ILE A 264 4.32 -3.94 -8.35
C ILE A 264 5.35 -4.67 -9.21
N HIS A 265 5.34 -4.48 -10.53
CA HIS A 265 6.15 -5.26 -11.47
C HIS A 265 7.66 -4.97 -11.40
N SER A 266 8.06 -3.72 -11.64
CA SER A 266 9.48 -3.32 -11.75
C SER A 266 10.01 -2.59 -10.52
N GLY A 267 9.13 -1.95 -9.75
CA GLY A 267 9.49 -1.22 -8.52
C GLY A 267 9.66 -2.11 -7.30
N GLY A 268 9.27 -3.39 -7.38
CA GLY A 268 9.36 -4.35 -6.28
C GLY A 268 8.39 -4.08 -5.14
N ALA A 269 7.32 -3.33 -5.36
CA ALA A 269 6.29 -3.11 -4.35
C ALA A 269 5.56 -4.43 -4.06
N TYR A 270 5.39 -4.72 -2.77
CA TYR A 270 4.56 -5.81 -2.27
C TYR A 270 3.29 -5.30 -1.58
N MET A 271 3.34 -4.06 -1.11
CA MET A 271 2.19 -3.32 -0.62
C MET A 271 2.20 -1.95 -1.29
N TYR A 272 1.02 -1.47 -1.67
CA TYR A 272 0.85 -0.22 -2.38
C TYR A 272 -0.37 0.50 -1.81
N THR A 273 -0.21 1.78 -1.51
CA THR A 273 -1.31 2.67 -1.11
C THR A 273 -1.14 4.02 -1.79
N GLY A 274 -2.22 4.55 -2.36
CA GLY A 274 -2.26 5.86 -3.00
C GLY A 274 -3.71 6.28 -3.25
N TYR A 275 -3.94 7.57 -3.49
CA TYR A 275 -5.29 8.09 -3.76
C TYR A 275 -5.79 7.71 -5.15
N ILE A 276 -7.08 7.38 -5.26
CA ILE A 276 -7.77 7.13 -6.54
C ILE A 276 -8.57 8.34 -7.03
N MET A 277 -8.41 9.48 -6.36
CA MET A 277 -9.13 10.73 -6.55
C MET A 277 -8.14 11.90 -6.35
N PRO A 278 -8.53 13.15 -6.67
CA PRO A 278 -7.76 14.31 -6.26
C PRO A 278 -7.62 14.35 -4.75
N GLU A 279 -6.46 14.78 -4.28
CA GLU A 279 -6.23 15.03 -2.87
C GLU A 279 -6.28 16.54 -2.59
N GLY A 280 -6.84 16.89 -1.43
CA GLY A 280 -6.86 18.25 -0.91
C GLY A 280 -6.13 18.35 0.45
N PRO A 281 -5.97 19.57 0.99
CA PRO A 281 -5.28 19.80 2.27
C PRO A 281 -5.93 19.09 3.47
N ASP A 282 -7.20 18.71 3.38
CA ASP A 282 -7.96 18.04 4.45
C ASP A 282 -7.94 16.50 4.34
N SER A 283 -6.95 15.97 3.62
CA SER A 283 -6.70 14.54 3.43
C SER A 283 -6.43 13.80 4.75
N TYR A 284 -7.35 12.93 5.16
CA TYR A 284 -7.26 12.21 6.44
C TYR A 284 -6.66 10.80 6.32
N GLN A 285 -7.06 10.03 5.31
CA GLN A 285 -6.84 8.58 5.30
C GLN A 285 -5.35 8.19 5.23
N LEU A 286 -4.60 8.64 4.23
CA LEU A 286 -3.17 8.30 4.15
C LEU A 286 -2.34 9.09 5.17
N GLY A 287 -2.69 10.35 5.44
CA GLY A 287 -1.99 11.20 6.42
C GLY A 287 -2.04 10.69 7.87
N GLY A 288 -3.13 10.02 8.27
CA GLY A 288 -3.28 9.47 9.62
C GLY A 288 -2.67 8.08 9.84
N MET A 289 -2.46 7.28 8.78
CA MET A 289 -1.87 5.94 8.88
C MET A 289 -0.52 5.88 9.63
N PRO A 290 0.41 6.82 9.43
CA PRO A 290 1.67 6.89 10.17
C PRO A 290 1.54 6.91 11.70
N ALA A 291 0.44 7.44 12.25
CA ALA A 291 0.20 7.42 13.69
C ALA A 291 0.10 5.99 14.25
N TYR A 292 -0.48 5.07 13.47
CA TYR A 292 -0.64 3.66 13.84
C TYR A 292 0.59 2.83 13.45
N PHE A 293 1.12 3.05 12.24
CA PHE A 293 2.22 2.24 11.72
C PHE A 293 3.59 2.63 12.29
N PHE A 294 3.94 3.92 12.30
CA PHE A 294 5.26 4.37 12.76
C PHE A 294 5.28 4.74 14.24
N VAL A 295 4.28 5.48 14.71
CA VAL A 295 4.34 6.08 16.06
C VAL A 295 3.95 5.06 17.13
N GLN A 296 2.84 4.36 16.94
CA GLN A 296 2.41 3.31 17.87
C GLN A 296 3.16 1.99 17.65
N ASP A 297 3.62 1.70 16.42
CA ASP A 297 4.41 0.50 16.06
C ASP A 297 3.79 -0.84 16.51
N HIS A 298 2.45 -0.88 16.59
CA HIS A 298 1.68 -2.06 17.01
C HIS A 298 0.82 -2.65 15.87
N TYR A 299 0.81 -2.02 14.70
CA TYR A 299 -0.08 -2.33 13.60
C TYR A 299 0.73 -2.76 12.37
N THR A 300 0.28 -3.81 11.68
CA THR A 300 0.71 -4.06 10.30
C THR A 300 0.20 -2.94 9.38
N TRP A 301 0.76 -2.83 8.16
CA TRP A 301 0.33 -1.79 7.22
C TRP A 301 -1.19 -1.82 6.90
N PRO A 302 -1.82 -2.98 6.62
CA PRO A 302 -3.28 -3.03 6.43
C PRO A 302 -4.08 -2.73 7.70
N GLU A 303 -3.57 -3.11 8.88
CA GLU A 303 -4.23 -2.80 10.15
C GLU A 303 -4.14 -1.30 10.47
N ALA A 304 -3.04 -0.64 10.13
CA ALA A 304 -2.89 0.81 10.26
C ALA A 304 -3.87 1.56 9.35
N PHE A 305 -4.07 1.09 8.12
CA PHE A 305 -5.10 1.61 7.21
C PHE A 305 -6.49 1.48 7.84
N PHE A 306 -6.82 0.28 8.32
CA PHE A 306 -8.12 0.00 8.92
C PHE A 306 -8.36 0.83 10.18
N ALA A 307 -7.41 0.85 11.13
CA ALA A 307 -7.53 1.59 12.37
C ALA A 307 -7.70 3.09 12.14
N ASN A 308 -6.93 3.67 11.20
CA ASN A 308 -7.11 5.07 10.83
C ASN A 308 -8.49 5.33 10.20
N ASN A 309 -9.00 4.40 9.39
CA ASN A 309 -10.34 4.52 8.85
C ASN A 309 -11.41 4.47 9.95
N GLN A 310 -11.24 3.63 10.98
CA GLN A 310 -12.16 3.61 12.12
C GLN A 310 -12.17 4.93 12.89
N ALA A 311 -10.99 5.53 13.09
CA ALA A 311 -10.87 6.85 13.71
C ALA A 311 -11.58 7.94 12.90
N LEU A 312 -11.38 7.96 11.57
CA LEU A 312 -12.09 8.89 10.68
C LEU A 312 -13.61 8.79 10.84
N LEU A 313 -14.14 7.58 10.88
CA LEU A 313 -15.59 7.35 10.99
C LEU A 313 -16.14 7.74 12.35
N PHE A 314 -15.37 7.48 13.40
CA PHE A 314 -15.69 7.98 14.73
C PHE A 314 -15.74 9.51 14.71
N ASP A 315 -14.70 10.17 14.18
CA ASP A 315 -14.60 11.62 14.18
C ASP A 315 -15.74 12.28 13.38
N LEU A 316 -16.03 11.76 12.18
CA LEU A 316 -17.15 12.20 11.33
C LEU A 316 -18.50 12.05 12.02
N LYS A 317 -18.69 10.97 12.79
CA LYS A 317 -19.94 10.72 13.52
C LYS A 317 -20.11 11.63 14.74
N ASN A 318 -19.00 12.11 15.30
CA ASN A 318 -18.99 12.94 16.51
C ASN A 318 -18.67 14.41 16.25
N ASP A 319 -18.66 14.84 14.97
CA ASP A 319 -18.33 16.21 14.55
C ASP A 319 -17.05 16.74 15.19
N THR A 320 -16.02 15.90 15.26
CA THR A 320 -14.75 16.27 15.92
C THR A 320 -14.06 17.37 15.11
N PRO A 321 -13.58 18.46 15.74
CA PRO A 321 -12.93 19.54 15.00
C PRO A 321 -11.72 19.06 14.19
N GLY A 322 -11.66 19.45 12.91
CA GLY A 322 -10.53 19.16 12.02
C GLY A 322 -10.74 17.96 11.07
N THR A 323 -11.86 17.24 11.16
CA THR A 323 -12.20 16.19 10.20
C THR A 323 -13.08 16.70 9.06
N ASN A 324 -12.45 17.03 7.92
CA ASN A 324 -13.11 17.43 6.68
C ASN A 324 -12.54 16.64 5.48
N PRO A 325 -12.67 15.30 5.44
CA PRO A 325 -12.13 14.53 4.32
C PRO A 325 -12.71 15.02 2.97
N PRO A 326 -11.89 15.10 1.90
CA PRO A 326 -12.30 15.61 0.59
C PRO A 326 -13.34 14.75 -0.14
#